data_AF-A0A9D1A447-F1
#
_entry.id   AF-A0A9D1A447-F1
#
_cell.length_a   1.000
_cell.length_b   1.000
_cell.length_c   1.000
_cell.angle_alpha   90.00
_cell.angle_beta   90.00
_cell.angle_gamma   90.00
#
_symmetry.space_group_name_H-M   'P 1'
#
loop_
_entity.id
_entity.type
_entity.pdbx_description
1 polymer ?
#
loop_
_entity_poly.entity_id
_entity_poly.type
_entity_poly.pdbx_seq_one_letter_code
_entity_poly.pdbx_strand_id
1 'polypeptide(L)'
;MPRVSYSEEDRERIREALVSAGLELMAKQGIQHTTVEQVYKKVGISRSFFYSFFPTKEDLVLETLYWQQPKVIKYVQTLMADPALSWREAVKKFLHDCCYGEENGIAVLTIEEQQLIFKRLSRESYQMFRQKQHWLFGKILENFGIRADAKRINLFTNLSLTAMVIRRALPDTLPLFVPEAADETIDFQLDAIVDILEKLKTDPQVLNDGN
;
A
#
# COMPACT_ATOMS: atom_id res chain seq x y z
N MET A 1 11.95 25.46 30.27
CA MET A 1 11.83 23.98 30.27
C MET A 1 13.16 23.40 29.83
N PRO A 2 13.70 22.35 30.47
CA PRO A 2 14.97 21.75 30.06
C PRO A 2 14.80 21.15 28.66
N ARG A 3 15.76 21.40 27.75
CA ARG A 3 15.83 20.70 26.47
C ARG A 3 16.24 19.26 26.78
N VAL A 4 15.28 18.33 26.74
CA VAL A 4 15.58 16.90 26.71
C VAL A 4 16.45 16.68 25.47
N SER A 5 17.72 16.32 25.68
CA SER A 5 18.61 15.94 24.59
C SER A 5 18.27 14.51 24.22
N TYR A 6 17.50 14.34 23.15
CA TYR A 6 17.23 13.01 22.60
C TYR A 6 18.50 12.47 21.94
N SER A 7 18.89 11.24 22.26
CA SER A 7 19.93 10.54 21.52
C SER A 7 19.44 10.22 20.09
N GLU A 8 20.36 9.88 19.18
CA GLU A 8 19.97 9.38 17.85
C GLU A 8 19.09 8.12 17.94
N GLU A 9 19.36 7.24 18.90
CA GLU A 9 18.52 6.06 19.16
C GLU A 9 17.11 6.45 19.61
N ASP A 10 16.98 7.46 20.49
CA ASP A 10 15.67 7.95 20.92
C ASP A 10 14.93 8.60 19.76
N ARG A 11 15.63 9.36 18.91
CA ARG A 11 15.05 9.96 17.71
C ARG A 11 14.52 8.87 16.78
N GLU A 12 15.26 7.79 16.55
CA GLU A 12 14.80 6.70 15.69
C GLU A 12 13.59 5.98 16.28
N ARG A 13 13.60 5.64 17.57
CA ARG A 13 12.44 5.04 18.26
C ARG A 13 11.19 5.92 18.15
N ILE A 14 11.35 7.24 18.30
CA ILE A 14 10.25 8.20 18.16
C ILE A 14 9.77 8.27 16.71
N ARG A 15 10.69 8.25 15.74
CA ARG A 15 10.35 8.20 14.31
C ARG A 15 9.51 6.96 14.00
N GLU A 16 9.93 5.78 14.43
CA GLU A 16 9.18 4.53 14.27
C GLU A 16 7.81 4.60 14.95
N ALA A 17 7.74 5.15 16.17
CA ALA A 17 6.47 5.31 16.89
C ALA A 17 5.50 6.25 16.15
N LEU A 18 5.99 7.35 15.58
CA LEU A 18 5.20 8.27 14.75
C LEU A 18 4.66 7.59 13.49
N VAL A 19 5.51 6.81 12.80
CA VAL A 19 5.11 6.08 11.60
C VAL A 19 4.10 4.99 11.94
N SER A 20 4.32 4.22 13.01
CA SER A 20 3.37 3.20 13.46
C SER A 20 2.03 3.80 13.86
N ALA A 21 2.03 4.89 14.64
CA ALA A 21 0.81 5.60 15.04
C ALA A 21 0.08 6.21 13.83
N GLY A 22 0.83 6.77 12.88
CA GLY A 22 0.31 7.27 11.61
C GLY A 22 -0.39 6.18 10.81
N LEU A 23 0.29 5.04 10.60
CA LEU A 23 -0.26 3.89 9.86
C LEU A 23 -1.54 3.36 10.50
N GLU A 24 -1.57 3.18 11.82
CA GLU A 24 -2.74 2.68 12.54
C GLU A 24 -3.94 3.63 12.40
N LEU A 25 -3.73 4.94 12.53
CA LEU A 25 -4.79 5.94 12.32
C LEU A 25 -5.25 5.95 10.85
N MET A 26 -4.33 5.93 9.89
CA MET A 26 -4.66 5.95 8.47
C MET A 26 -5.42 4.70 8.02
N ALA A 27 -5.07 3.53 8.54
CA ALA A 27 -5.78 2.28 8.27
C ALA A 27 -7.20 2.29 8.85
N LYS A 28 -7.42 2.96 9.99
CA LYS A 28 -8.71 2.97 10.69
C LYS A 28 -9.71 4.02 10.18
N GLN A 29 -9.23 5.20 9.80
CA GLN A 29 -10.09 6.36 9.47
C GLN A 29 -9.68 7.04 8.16
N GLY A 30 -8.79 6.45 7.38
CA GLY A 30 -8.24 7.05 6.16
C GLY A 30 -7.20 8.15 6.43
N ILE A 31 -6.49 8.54 5.38
CA ILE A 31 -5.48 9.59 5.47
C ILE A 31 -6.14 10.94 5.59
N GLN A 32 -7.23 11.19 4.88
CA GLN A 32 -7.92 12.49 4.94
C GLN A 32 -8.26 12.90 6.38
N HIS A 33 -8.83 11.99 7.18
CA HIS A 33 -9.23 12.26 8.56
C HIS A 33 -8.10 12.13 9.58
N THR A 34 -6.93 11.63 9.19
CA THR A 34 -5.75 11.55 10.06
C THR A 34 -5.00 12.88 10.11
N THR A 35 -4.93 13.51 11.28
CA THR A 35 -4.21 14.79 11.46
C THR A 35 -2.84 14.60 12.11
N VAL A 36 -1.89 15.49 11.82
CA VAL A 36 -0.58 15.54 12.49
C VAL A 36 -0.75 15.63 14.02
N GLU A 37 -1.79 16.32 14.48
CA GLU A 37 -2.13 16.43 15.89
C GLU A 37 -2.51 15.11 16.55
N GLN A 38 -3.35 14.31 15.91
CA GLN A 38 -3.69 12.99 16.43
C GLN A 38 -2.43 12.13 16.58
N VAL A 39 -1.53 12.16 15.59
CA VAL A 39 -0.31 11.35 15.58
C VAL A 39 0.65 11.77 16.70
N TYR A 40 1.03 13.06 16.77
CA TYR A 40 2.02 13.47 17.78
C TYR A 40 1.48 13.36 19.22
N LYS A 41 0.18 13.58 19.42
CA LYS A 41 -0.45 13.40 20.74
C LYS A 41 -0.45 11.94 21.15
N LYS A 42 -0.71 11.02 20.21
CA LYS A 42 -0.68 9.58 20.46
C LYS A 42 0.71 9.08 20.87
N VAL A 43 1.77 9.65 20.28
CA VAL A 43 3.17 9.33 20.64
C VAL A 43 3.65 10.10 21.88
N GLY A 44 2.94 11.14 22.30
CA GLY A 44 3.27 11.91 23.51
C GLY A 44 4.37 12.96 23.31
N ILE A 45 4.53 13.49 22.09
CA ILE A 45 5.53 14.53 21.78
C ILE A 45 4.89 15.88 21.41
N SER A 46 5.69 16.94 21.35
CA SER A 46 5.20 18.25 20.92
C SER A 46 5.04 18.36 19.40
N ARG A 47 4.17 19.28 18.96
CA ARG A 47 3.99 19.62 17.54
C ARG A 47 5.30 20.07 16.87
N SER A 48 6.10 20.90 17.56
CA SER A 48 7.38 21.36 17.02
C SER A 48 8.38 20.23 16.86
N PHE A 49 8.37 19.26 17.77
CA PHE A 49 9.27 18.12 17.69
C PHE A 49 8.86 17.17 16.56
N PHE A 50 7.56 16.95 16.33
CA PHE A 50 7.04 16.24 15.16
C PHE A 50 7.61 16.80 13.84
N TYR A 51 7.55 18.11 13.64
CA TYR A 51 8.04 18.72 12.40
C TYR A 51 9.56 18.67 12.23
N SER A 52 10.31 18.28 13.28
CA SER A 52 11.73 17.94 13.13
C SER A 52 11.98 16.57 12.51
N PHE A 53 10.95 15.70 12.44
CA PHE A 53 11.00 14.40 11.77
C PHE A 53 10.35 14.42 10.39
N PHE A 54 9.17 15.05 10.29
CA PHE A 54 8.36 15.09 9.08
C PHE A 54 7.90 16.54 8.82
N PRO A 55 8.47 17.22 7.82
CA PRO A 55 8.10 18.60 7.49
C PRO A 55 6.61 18.77 7.15
N THR A 56 6.01 17.75 6.52
CA THR A 56 4.60 17.73 6.13
C THR A 56 3.89 16.45 6.58
N LYS A 57 2.55 16.45 6.50
CA LYS A 57 1.75 15.24 6.70
C LYS A 57 2.02 14.23 5.58
N GLU A 58 2.23 14.71 4.36
CA GLU A 58 2.52 13.89 3.18
C GLU A 58 3.85 13.13 3.33
N ASP A 59 4.87 13.74 3.94
CA ASP A 59 6.12 13.05 4.27
C ASP A 59 5.89 11.88 5.24
N LEU A 60 5.07 12.08 6.27
CA LEU A 60 4.67 11.00 7.18
C LEU A 60 3.90 9.91 6.41
N VAL A 61 2.96 10.29 5.54
CA VAL A 61 2.18 9.33 4.74
C VAL A 61 3.10 8.46 3.88
N LEU A 62 4.06 9.05 3.17
CA LEU A 62 5.01 8.27 2.38
C LEU A 62 5.80 7.27 3.23
N GLU A 63 6.24 7.70 4.40
CA GLU A 63 7.01 6.86 5.31
C GLU A 63 6.15 5.71 5.88
N THR A 64 4.86 5.94 6.14
CA THR A 64 3.93 4.86 6.50
C THR A 64 3.75 3.84 5.38
N LEU A 65 3.70 4.29 4.11
CA LEU A 65 3.61 3.40 2.95
C LEU A 65 4.87 2.57 2.78
N TYR A 66 6.06 3.12 3.08
CA TYR A 66 7.32 2.38 3.06
C TYR A 66 7.41 1.40 4.22
N TRP A 67 6.97 1.81 5.41
CA TRP A 67 7.01 1.01 6.62
C TRP A 67 6.14 -0.25 6.55
N GLN A 68 5.01 -0.21 5.83
CA GLN A 68 4.18 -1.39 5.64
C GLN A 68 4.74 -2.38 4.61
N GLN A 69 5.66 -1.98 3.71
CA GLN A 69 6.13 -2.86 2.62
C GLN A 69 6.70 -4.20 3.12
N PRO A 70 7.57 -4.25 4.16
CA PRO A 70 8.07 -5.53 4.67
C PRO A 70 6.97 -6.42 5.22
N LYS A 71 5.91 -5.84 5.81
CA LYS A 71 4.74 -6.59 6.29
C LYS A 71 3.97 -7.21 5.13
N VAL A 72 3.74 -6.45 4.06
CA VAL A 72 3.08 -6.93 2.84
C VAL A 72 3.88 -8.08 2.22
N ILE A 73 5.21 -7.95 2.12
CA ILE A 73 6.08 -9.01 1.61
C ILE A 73 6.05 -10.27 2.49
N LYS A 74 6.12 -10.10 3.81
CA LYS A 74 6.00 -11.24 4.73
C LYS A 74 4.64 -11.93 4.61
N TYR A 75 3.58 -11.16 4.38
CA TYR A 75 2.23 -11.70 4.24
C TYR A 75 2.09 -12.56 2.98
N VAL A 76 2.54 -12.07 1.82
CA VAL A 76 2.53 -12.89 0.59
C VAL A 76 3.39 -14.15 0.76
N GLN A 77 4.55 -14.06 1.41
CA GLN A 77 5.40 -15.22 1.71
C GLN A 77 4.68 -16.26 2.57
N THR A 78 3.92 -15.80 3.57
CA THR A 78 3.16 -16.68 4.47
C THR A 78 2.08 -17.43 3.68
N LEU A 79 1.30 -16.73 2.86
CA LEU A 79 0.26 -17.34 2.03
C LEU A 79 0.84 -18.31 1.00
N MET A 80 1.96 -17.94 0.37
CA MET A 80 2.61 -18.79 -0.64
C MET A 80 3.27 -20.04 -0.06
N ALA A 81 3.57 -20.05 1.24
CA ALA A 81 4.15 -21.19 1.95
C ALA A 81 3.09 -22.06 2.64
N ASP A 82 1.82 -21.67 2.63
CA ASP A 82 0.74 -22.40 3.29
C ASP A 82 0.36 -23.64 2.46
N PRO A 83 0.60 -24.87 2.97
CA PRO A 83 0.28 -26.10 2.25
C PRO A 83 -1.24 -26.36 2.13
N ALA A 84 -2.08 -25.64 2.88
CA ALA A 84 -3.53 -25.74 2.80
C ALA A 84 -4.12 -24.96 1.62
N LEU A 85 -3.34 -24.06 1.00
CA LEU A 85 -3.78 -23.21 -0.11
C LEU A 85 -3.14 -23.66 -1.42
N SER A 86 -3.94 -23.76 -2.48
CA SER A 86 -3.41 -23.77 -3.83
C SER A 86 -2.78 -22.42 -4.17
N TRP A 87 -1.91 -22.40 -5.21
CA TRP A 87 -1.33 -21.15 -5.71
C TRP A 87 -2.41 -20.11 -6.06
N ARG A 88 -3.50 -20.55 -6.73
CA ARG A 88 -4.61 -19.69 -7.13
C ARG A 88 -5.31 -19.07 -5.91
N GLU A 89 -5.60 -19.88 -4.90
CA GLU A 89 -6.24 -19.45 -3.65
C GLU A 89 -5.35 -18.48 -2.87
N ALA A 90 -4.04 -18.76 -2.76
CA ALA A 90 -3.09 -17.88 -2.08
C ALA A 90 -3.00 -16.50 -2.74
N VAL A 91 -2.91 -16.43 -4.07
CA VAL A 91 -2.88 -15.17 -4.83
C VAL A 91 -4.20 -14.42 -4.70
N LYS A 92 -5.34 -15.11 -4.90
CA LYS A 92 -6.67 -14.47 -4.79
C LYS A 92 -6.88 -13.92 -3.38
N LYS A 93 -6.55 -14.69 -2.35
CA LYS A 93 -6.62 -14.27 -0.95
C LYS A 93 -5.74 -13.04 -0.68
N PHE A 94 -4.50 -13.03 -1.15
CA PHE A 94 -3.61 -11.87 -0.97
C PHE A 94 -4.20 -10.60 -1.60
N LEU A 95 -4.68 -10.67 -2.83
CA LEU A 95 -5.24 -9.51 -3.53
C LEU A 95 -6.55 -9.05 -2.90
N HIS A 96 -7.39 -9.99 -2.48
CA HIS A 96 -8.61 -9.73 -1.72
C HIS A 96 -8.27 -8.96 -0.44
N ASP A 97 -7.39 -9.50 0.41
CA ASP A 97 -7.05 -8.89 1.69
C ASP A 97 -6.44 -7.48 1.54
N CYS A 98 -5.76 -7.20 0.42
CA CYS A 98 -5.32 -5.84 0.08
C CYS A 98 -6.47 -4.90 -0.29
N CYS A 99 -7.55 -5.38 -0.92
CA CYS A 99 -8.73 -4.58 -1.24
C CYS A 99 -9.56 -4.22 0.01
N TYR A 100 -9.52 -5.08 1.04
CA TYR A 100 -10.18 -4.89 2.34
C TYR A 100 -9.17 -4.51 3.44
N GLY A 101 -8.11 -3.79 3.07
CA GLY A 101 -6.91 -3.57 3.90
C GLY A 101 -7.13 -2.98 5.29
N GLU A 102 -8.29 -2.36 5.57
CA GLU A 102 -8.65 -1.85 6.91
C GLU A 102 -8.74 -2.98 7.96
N GLU A 103 -9.22 -4.16 7.55
CA GLU A 103 -9.31 -5.35 8.42
C GLU A 103 -7.95 -6.03 8.60
N ASN A 104 -7.03 -5.84 7.64
CA ASN A 104 -5.75 -6.55 7.55
C ASN A 104 -4.52 -5.67 7.86
N GLY A 105 -4.74 -4.41 8.25
CA GLY A 105 -3.67 -3.46 8.60
C GLY A 105 -2.82 -3.00 7.40
N ILE A 106 -3.38 -3.05 6.18
CA ILE A 106 -2.76 -2.57 4.94
C ILE A 106 -3.40 -1.22 4.58
N ALA A 107 -2.61 -0.16 4.56
CA ALA A 107 -3.07 1.15 4.15
C ALA A 107 -3.05 1.27 2.61
N VAL A 108 -4.23 1.57 2.05
CA VAL A 108 -4.43 1.87 0.63
C VAL A 108 -4.84 3.33 0.51
N LEU A 109 -4.28 4.05 -0.47
CA LEU A 109 -4.62 5.44 -0.76
C LEU A 109 -5.89 5.53 -1.61
N THR A 110 -6.83 6.42 -1.25
CA THR A 110 -7.93 6.81 -2.15
C THR A 110 -7.43 7.63 -3.34
N ILE A 111 -8.28 7.87 -4.33
CA ILE A 111 -7.95 8.70 -5.51
C ILE A 111 -7.56 10.13 -5.07
N GLU A 112 -8.33 10.71 -4.15
CA GLU A 112 -8.12 12.06 -3.64
C GLU A 112 -6.79 12.14 -2.87
N GLU A 113 -6.49 11.14 -2.05
CA GLU A 113 -5.26 11.05 -1.29
C GLU A 113 -4.04 10.93 -2.23
N GLN A 114 -4.12 10.07 -3.25
CA GLN A 114 -3.08 9.97 -4.27
C GLN A 114 -2.86 11.33 -4.95
N GLN A 115 -3.93 11.98 -5.42
CA GLN A 115 -3.80 13.28 -6.07
C GLN A 115 -3.20 14.34 -5.14
N LEU A 116 -3.63 14.39 -3.88
CA LEU A 116 -3.14 15.38 -2.91
C LEU A 116 -1.66 15.20 -2.62
N ILE A 117 -1.23 13.95 -2.36
CA ILE A 117 0.17 13.61 -2.11
C ILE A 117 0.98 13.99 -3.34
N PHE A 118 0.62 13.48 -4.52
CA PHE A 118 1.40 13.68 -5.74
C PHE A 118 1.44 15.13 -6.24
N LYS A 119 0.45 15.96 -5.93
CA LYS A 119 0.50 17.41 -6.20
C LYS A 119 1.52 18.15 -5.33
N ARG A 120 1.84 17.63 -4.15
CA ARG A 120 2.71 18.29 -3.16
C ARG A 120 4.13 17.72 -3.11
N LEU A 121 4.35 16.54 -3.67
CA LEU A 121 5.67 15.91 -3.69
C LEU A 121 6.65 16.68 -4.58
N SER A 122 7.89 16.79 -4.10
CA SER A 122 9.01 17.16 -4.93
C SER A 122 9.24 16.13 -6.04
N ARG A 123 9.93 16.53 -7.11
CA ARG A 123 10.30 15.61 -8.20
C ARG A 123 11.15 14.43 -7.70
N GLU A 124 12.05 14.67 -6.75
CA GLU A 124 12.91 13.64 -6.17
C GLU A 124 12.10 12.64 -5.33
N SER A 125 11.22 13.15 -4.45
CA SER A 125 10.33 12.32 -3.64
C SER A 125 9.40 11.48 -4.52
N TYR A 126 8.89 12.05 -5.62
CA TYR A 126 8.09 11.34 -6.60
C TYR A 126 8.86 10.18 -7.24
N GLN A 127 10.08 10.43 -7.72
CA GLN A 127 10.92 9.39 -8.33
C GLN A 127 11.24 8.27 -7.34
N MET A 128 11.61 8.62 -6.11
CA MET A 128 11.85 7.67 -5.04
C MET A 128 10.61 6.82 -4.75
N PHE A 129 9.43 7.44 -4.67
CA PHE A 129 8.17 6.73 -4.47
C PHE A 129 7.91 5.72 -5.59
N ARG A 130 8.05 6.14 -6.86
CA ARG A 130 7.85 5.26 -8.02
C ARG A 130 8.83 4.09 -8.04
N GLN A 131 10.10 4.31 -7.65
CA GLN A 131 11.09 3.24 -7.54
C GLN A 131 10.72 2.24 -6.44
N LYS A 132 10.33 2.72 -5.25
CA LYS A 132 9.90 1.85 -4.15
C LYS A 132 8.60 1.10 -4.47
N GLN A 133 7.66 1.73 -5.17
CA GLN A 133 6.46 1.07 -5.67
C GLN A 133 6.83 -0.05 -6.65
N HIS A 134 7.66 0.26 -7.64
CA HIS A 134 8.12 -0.73 -8.61
C HIS A 134 8.80 -1.93 -7.94
N TRP A 135 9.66 -1.66 -6.95
CA TRP A 135 10.32 -2.70 -6.15
C TRP A 135 9.30 -3.57 -5.40
N LEU A 136 8.33 -2.97 -4.70
CA LEU A 136 7.30 -3.69 -3.95
C LEU A 136 6.51 -4.64 -4.85
N PHE A 137 5.94 -4.13 -5.94
CA PHE A 137 5.13 -4.93 -6.86
C PHE A 137 5.97 -5.99 -7.58
N GLY A 138 7.23 -5.70 -7.89
CA GLY A 138 8.18 -6.70 -8.41
C GLY A 138 8.44 -7.83 -7.41
N LYS A 139 8.67 -7.50 -6.13
CA LYS A 139 8.86 -8.50 -5.08
C LYS A 139 7.61 -9.35 -4.87
N ILE A 140 6.42 -8.77 -4.94
CA ILE A 140 5.17 -9.54 -4.85
C ILE A 140 5.09 -10.56 -6.01
N LEU A 141 5.34 -10.13 -7.25
CA LEU A 141 5.37 -11.03 -8.41
C LEU A 141 6.40 -12.15 -8.26
N GLU A 142 7.61 -11.83 -7.78
CA GLU A 142 8.65 -12.82 -7.52
C GLU A 142 8.20 -13.86 -6.49
N ASN A 143 7.50 -13.44 -5.42
CA ASN A 143 6.94 -14.38 -4.43
C ASN A 143 5.83 -15.26 -5.01
N PHE A 144 5.06 -14.77 -6.00
CA PHE A 144 4.14 -15.61 -6.77
C PHE A 144 4.86 -16.58 -7.73
N GLY A 145 6.19 -16.48 -7.85
CA GLY A 145 7.01 -17.25 -8.77
C GLY A 145 6.85 -16.79 -10.22
N ILE A 146 6.59 -15.50 -10.43
CA ILE A 146 6.49 -14.87 -11.74
C ILE A 146 7.72 -13.98 -11.93
N ARG A 147 8.42 -14.12 -13.06
CA ARG A 147 9.54 -13.22 -13.40
C ARG A 147 9.06 -11.77 -13.42
N ALA A 148 9.73 -10.90 -12.68
CA ALA A 148 9.40 -9.48 -12.58
C ALA A 148 10.23 -8.66 -13.58
N ASP A 149 9.66 -8.38 -14.75
CA ASP A 149 10.20 -7.38 -15.69
C ASP A 149 9.34 -6.10 -15.67
N ALA A 150 9.85 -5.03 -16.27
CA ALA A 150 9.18 -3.73 -16.21
C ALA A 150 7.75 -3.76 -16.77
N LYS A 151 7.49 -4.53 -17.85
CA LYS A 151 6.16 -4.61 -18.47
C LYS A 151 5.18 -5.31 -17.53
N ARG A 152 5.59 -6.44 -16.94
CA ARG A 152 4.77 -7.22 -15.99
C ARG A 152 4.50 -6.45 -14.71
N ILE A 153 5.53 -5.82 -14.14
CA ILE A 153 5.39 -5.04 -12.90
C ILE A 153 4.41 -3.90 -13.13
N ASN A 154 4.54 -3.17 -14.24
CA ASN A 154 3.65 -2.05 -14.53
C ASN A 154 2.20 -2.51 -14.74
N LEU A 155 1.98 -3.60 -15.48
CA LEU A 155 0.65 -4.17 -15.68
C LEU A 155 0.04 -4.62 -14.35
N PHE A 156 0.77 -5.41 -13.57
CA PHE A 156 0.31 -5.91 -12.27
C PHE A 156 0.01 -4.77 -11.29
N THR A 157 0.85 -3.72 -11.28
CA THR A 157 0.63 -2.52 -10.47
C THR A 157 -0.72 -1.87 -10.82
N ASN A 158 -0.98 -1.63 -12.10
CA ASN A 158 -2.22 -0.97 -12.53
C ASN A 158 -3.46 -1.82 -12.26
N LEU A 159 -3.41 -3.12 -12.56
CA LEU A 159 -4.52 -4.04 -12.29
C LEU A 159 -4.85 -4.09 -10.80
N SER A 160 -3.84 -4.28 -9.96
CA SER A 160 -3.99 -4.34 -8.50
C SER A 160 -4.54 -3.04 -7.92
N LEU A 161 -3.97 -1.90 -8.32
CA LEU A 161 -4.43 -0.59 -7.83
C LEU A 161 -5.85 -0.27 -8.30
N THR A 162 -6.25 -0.70 -9.49
CA THR A 162 -7.62 -0.49 -9.98
C THR A 162 -8.64 -1.18 -9.06
N ALA A 163 -8.41 -2.45 -8.72
CA ALA A 163 -9.28 -3.19 -7.80
C ALA A 163 -9.30 -2.55 -6.39
N MET A 164 -8.12 -2.25 -5.83
CA MET A 164 -7.99 -1.68 -4.49
C MET A 164 -8.64 -0.29 -4.37
N VAL A 165 -8.40 0.57 -5.35
CA VAL A 165 -8.92 1.94 -5.35
C VAL A 165 -10.43 1.96 -5.57
N ILE A 166 -10.95 1.14 -6.50
CA ILE A 166 -12.40 1.03 -6.72
C ILE A 166 -13.08 0.50 -5.44
N ARG A 167 -12.56 -0.57 -4.82
CA ARG A 167 -13.19 -1.13 -3.62
C ARG A 167 -13.23 -0.12 -2.47
N ARG A 168 -12.15 0.64 -2.28
CA ARG A 168 -12.05 1.66 -1.25
C ARG A 168 -12.94 2.87 -1.54
N ALA A 169 -13.21 3.13 -2.81
CA ALA A 169 -14.04 4.25 -3.22
C ALA A 169 -15.55 4.00 -3.08
N LEU A 170 -15.97 2.73 -3.08
CA LEU A 170 -17.37 2.33 -2.88
C LEU A 170 -17.67 2.11 -1.39
N PRO A 171 -18.79 2.64 -0.86
CA PRO A 171 -19.89 3.30 -1.58
C PRO A 171 -19.75 4.83 -1.78
N ASP A 172 -18.91 5.52 -1.01
CA ASP A 172 -19.14 6.93 -0.70
C ASP A 172 -18.53 7.96 -1.67
N THR A 173 -17.55 7.58 -2.50
CA THR A 173 -16.78 8.55 -3.32
C THR A 173 -17.03 8.49 -4.82
N LEU A 174 -17.59 7.40 -5.34
CA LEU A 174 -17.86 7.22 -6.78
C LEU A 174 -19.37 7.04 -7.05
N PRO A 175 -20.14 8.14 -7.21
CA PRO A 175 -21.60 8.09 -7.29
C PRO A 175 -22.16 7.43 -8.55
N LEU A 176 -21.33 7.19 -9.57
CA LEU A 176 -21.73 6.53 -10.82
C LEU A 176 -21.68 5.00 -10.71
N PHE A 177 -20.97 4.47 -9.72
CA PHE A 177 -20.89 3.03 -9.49
C PHE A 177 -22.09 2.58 -8.65
N VAL A 178 -22.41 1.29 -8.75
CA VAL A 178 -23.54 0.64 -8.05
C VAL A 178 -22.98 -0.07 -6.82
N PRO A 179 -23.13 0.48 -5.59
CA PRO A 179 -22.51 -0.08 -4.40
C PRO A 179 -22.95 -1.51 -4.08
N GLU A 180 -24.18 -1.87 -4.45
CA GLU A 180 -24.75 -3.20 -4.22
C GLU A 180 -23.99 -4.31 -4.95
N ALA A 181 -23.32 -3.96 -6.06
CA ALA A 181 -22.50 -4.89 -6.86
C ALA A 181 -20.99 -4.73 -6.60
N ALA A 182 -20.58 -3.99 -5.56
CA ALA A 182 -19.17 -3.68 -5.31
C ALA A 182 -18.34 -4.95 -5.05
N ASP A 183 -18.78 -5.80 -4.13
CA ASP A 183 -18.04 -7.01 -3.75
C ASP A 183 -17.99 -8.01 -4.91
N GLU A 184 -19.09 -8.19 -5.66
CA GLU A 184 -19.14 -9.02 -6.88
C GLU A 184 -18.20 -8.49 -7.97
N THR A 185 -18.15 -7.16 -8.15
CA THR A 185 -17.24 -6.51 -9.11
C THR A 185 -15.79 -6.77 -8.76
N ILE A 186 -15.42 -6.67 -7.48
CA ILE A 186 -14.07 -6.95 -7.03
C ILE A 186 -13.75 -8.43 -7.19
N ASP A 187 -14.63 -9.34 -6.80
CA ASP A 187 -14.35 -10.78 -6.92
C ASP A 187 -14.07 -11.18 -8.38
N PHE A 188 -14.88 -10.69 -9.33
CA PHE A 188 -14.65 -10.90 -10.76
C PHE A 188 -13.33 -10.29 -11.25
N GLN A 189 -13.00 -9.06 -10.82
CA GLN A 189 -11.72 -8.43 -11.14
C GLN A 189 -10.54 -9.24 -10.60
N LEU A 190 -10.64 -9.75 -9.37
CA LEU A 190 -9.59 -10.56 -8.75
C LEU A 190 -9.40 -11.88 -9.49
N ASP A 191 -10.47 -12.58 -9.87
CA ASP A 191 -10.38 -13.78 -10.69
C ASP A 191 -9.69 -13.50 -12.04
N ALA A 192 -10.07 -12.42 -12.73
CA ALA A 192 -9.45 -12.03 -13.99
C ALA A 192 -7.95 -11.70 -13.83
N ILE A 193 -7.56 -11.05 -12.72
CA ILE A 193 -6.15 -10.78 -12.41
C ILE A 193 -5.40 -12.09 -12.17
N VAL A 194 -5.96 -12.99 -11.36
CA VAL A 194 -5.37 -14.28 -11.04
C VAL A 194 -5.17 -15.13 -12.29
N ASP A 195 -6.16 -15.17 -13.19
CA ASP A 195 -6.06 -15.91 -14.45
C ASP A 195 -4.93 -15.39 -15.35
N ILE A 196 -4.71 -14.06 -15.40
CA ILE A 196 -3.58 -13.46 -16.12
C ILE A 196 -2.25 -13.83 -15.45
N LEU A 197 -2.18 -13.74 -14.11
CA LEU A 197 -0.96 -14.09 -13.38
C LEU A 197 -0.60 -15.56 -13.55
N GLU A 198 -1.58 -16.45 -13.59
CA GLU A 198 -1.37 -17.88 -13.82
C GLU A 198 -0.75 -18.13 -15.20
N LYS A 199 -1.29 -17.49 -16.24
CA LYS A 199 -0.71 -17.53 -17.60
C LYS A 199 0.73 -17.02 -17.62
N LEU A 200 1.02 -15.91 -16.94
CA LEU A 200 2.38 -15.35 -16.84
C LEU A 200 3.36 -16.23 -16.06
N LYS A 201 2.83 -17.07 -15.17
CA LYS A 201 3.61 -18.06 -14.42
C LYS A 201 3.97 -19.26 -15.29
N THR A 202 3.01 -19.76 -16.08
CA THR A 202 3.19 -20.96 -16.92
C THR A 202 3.92 -20.66 -18.23
N ASP A 203 3.70 -19.48 -18.81
CA ASP A 203 4.29 -19.06 -20.07
C ASP A 203 4.87 -17.64 -19.98
N PRO A 204 6.21 -17.52 -19.93
CA PRO A 204 6.88 -16.23 -19.87
C PRO A 204 6.75 -15.35 -21.15
N GLN A 205 6.22 -15.86 -22.26
CA GLN A 205 6.12 -15.10 -23.51
C GLN A 205 4.74 -14.47 -23.77
N VAL A 206 3.73 -14.73 -22.92
CA VAL A 206 2.34 -14.27 -23.10
C VAL A 206 2.17 -12.75 -23.32
N LEU A 207 3.10 -11.92 -22.83
CA LEU A 207 3.06 -10.47 -23.05
C LEU A 207 3.96 -10.00 -24.20
N ASN A 208 4.74 -10.88 -24.83
CA ASN A 208 5.65 -10.52 -25.91
C ASN A 208 5.03 -10.71 -27.30
N ASP A 209 3.90 -11.41 -27.40
CA ASP A 209 3.21 -11.72 -28.68
C ASP A 209 2.28 -10.60 -29.19
N GLY A 210 2.52 -9.37 -28.75
CA GLY A 210 1.79 -8.19 -29.23
C GLY A 210 2.77 -7.11 -29.68
N ASN A 211 3.25 -7.24 -30.92
CA ASN A 211 3.87 -6.18 -31.72
C ASN A 211 2.99 -5.94 -32.95
#